data_AF-A0A1F2X3J2-F1
#
_entry.id   AF-A0A1F2X3J2-F1
#
_cell.length_a   1.000
_cell.length_b   1.000
_cell.length_c   1.000
_cell.angle_alpha   90.00
_cell.angle_beta   90.00
_cell.angle_gamma   90.00
#
_symmetry.space_group_name_H-M   'P 1'
#
loop_
_entity.id
_entity.type
_entity.pdbx_description
1 polymer ?
#
loop_
_entity_poly.entity_id
_entity_poly.type
_entity_poly.pdbx_seq_one_letter_code
_entity_poly.pdbx_strand_id
1 'polypeptide(L)'
;MPPVHELPDLVGEFIDMSRQYLREQTVEPARRLGRLAGFSVIASVLFVFAAGFLGVAGTRWLLRAMPDGNIWSGFGYVIGSIGLLGAMGLVMWRATR
;
A
#
# COMPACT_ATOMS: atom_id res chain seq x y z
N MET A 1 48.98 -7.59 36.40
CA MET A 1 48.69 -6.49 35.46
C MET A 1 48.37 -7.16 34.13
N PRO A 2 47.15 -7.06 33.61
CA PRO A 2 46.82 -7.67 32.32
C PRO A 2 47.70 -7.05 31.22
N PRO A 3 48.19 -7.86 30.25
CA PRO A 3 49.15 -7.44 29.26
C PRO A 3 48.58 -6.37 28.32
N VAL A 4 49.40 -5.37 28.00
CA VAL A 4 49.05 -4.13 27.26
C VAL A 4 48.53 -4.39 25.84
N HIS A 5 48.62 -5.63 25.34
CA HIS A 5 48.11 -6.06 24.03
C HIS A 5 46.60 -6.36 24.02
N GLU A 6 45.94 -6.48 25.17
CA GLU A 6 44.50 -6.77 25.22
C GLU A 6 43.64 -5.53 24.90
N LEU A 7 44.17 -4.33 25.12
CA LEU A 7 43.47 -3.05 24.86
C LEU A 7 43.10 -2.85 23.37
N PRO A 8 44.02 -3.02 22.40
CA PRO A 8 43.67 -2.92 20.98
C PRO A 8 42.73 -4.04 20.51
N ASP A 9 42.85 -5.26 21.05
CA ASP A 9 41.96 -6.38 20.72
C ASP A 9 40.53 -6.13 21.24
N LEU A 10 40.38 -5.63 22.48
CA LEU A 10 39.09 -5.23 23.05
C LEU A 10 38.41 -4.11 22.26
N VAL A 11 39.17 -3.13 21.76
CA VAL A 11 38.64 -2.06 20.90
C VAL A 11 38.20 -2.63 19.55
N GLY A 12 38.97 -3.56 18.98
CA GLY A 12 38.59 -4.28 17.76
C GLY A 12 37.28 -5.04 17.92
N GLU A 13 37.13 -5.78 19.02
CA GLU A 13 35.92 -6.54 19.35
C GLU A 13 34.71 -5.62 19.58
N PHE A 14 34.90 -4.47 20.25
CA PHE A 14 33.85 -3.46 20.42
C PHE A 14 33.39 -2.84 19.11
N ILE A 15 34.32 -2.56 18.20
CA ILE A 15 34.00 -2.01 16.87
C ILE A 15 33.21 -3.06 16.08
N ASP A 16 33.60 -4.32 16.13
CA ASP A 16 32.93 -5.39 15.40
C ASP A 16 31.52 -5.64 15.95
N MET A 17 31.35 -5.69 17.29
CA MET A 17 30.03 -5.75 17.92
C MET A 17 29.14 -4.55 17.56
N SER A 18 29.70 -3.33 17.57
CA SER A 18 28.95 -2.12 17.21
C SER A 18 28.49 -2.16 15.74
N ARG A 19 29.34 -2.66 14.85
CA ARG A 19 29.02 -2.83 13.43
C ARG A 19 27.94 -3.89 13.21
N GLN A 20 28.00 -4.97 13.96
CA GLN A 20 27.02 -6.05 13.93
C GLN A 20 25.65 -5.58 14.45
N TYR A 21 25.64 -4.82 15.55
CA TYR A 21 24.44 -4.16 16.08
C TYR A 21 23.80 -3.19 15.08
N LEU A 22 24.60 -2.34 14.43
CA LEU A 22 24.10 -1.44 13.39
C LEU A 22 23.49 -2.23 12.23
N ARG A 23 24.11 -3.33 11.81
CA ARG A 23 23.59 -4.16 10.73
C ARG A 23 22.25 -4.80 11.07
N GLU A 24 22.11 -5.33 12.27
CA GLU A 24 20.84 -5.90 12.76
C GLU A 24 19.76 -4.84 12.95
N GLN A 25 20.11 -3.67 13.52
CA GLN A 25 19.13 -2.62 13.81
C GLN A 25 18.74 -1.76 12.60
N THR A 26 19.56 -1.69 11.55
CA THR A 26 19.27 -0.80 10.40
C THR A 26 19.08 -1.54 9.08
N VAL A 27 19.97 -2.48 8.74
CA VAL A 27 19.97 -3.09 7.39
C VAL A 27 18.86 -4.13 7.26
N GLU A 28 18.67 -4.98 8.25
CA GLU A 28 17.57 -5.95 8.25
C GLU A 28 16.17 -5.30 8.27
N PRO A 29 15.86 -4.35 9.17
CA PRO A 29 14.57 -3.69 9.17
C PRO A 29 14.35 -2.83 7.92
N ALA A 30 15.38 -2.15 7.40
CA ALA A 30 15.25 -1.43 6.13
C ALA A 30 14.94 -2.37 4.96
N ARG A 31 15.54 -3.57 4.91
CA ARG A 31 15.25 -4.57 3.87
C ARG A 31 13.84 -5.13 3.97
N ARG A 32 13.32 -5.33 5.19
CA ARG A 32 11.92 -5.75 5.43
C ARG A 32 10.94 -4.64 5.03
N LEU A 33 11.20 -3.40 5.42
CA LEU A 33 10.41 -2.24 5.04
C LEU A 33 10.40 -2.02 3.53
N GLY A 34 11.55 -2.12 2.86
CA GLY A 34 11.64 -1.99 1.41
C GLY A 34 10.85 -3.07 0.67
N ARG A 35 10.84 -4.31 1.17
CA ARG A 35 10.02 -5.38 0.60
C ARG A 35 8.53 -5.15 0.80
N LEU A 36 8.12 -4.74 2.01
CA LEU A 36 6.74 -4.38 2.31
C LEU A 36 6.25 -3.20 1.46
N ALA A 37 7.08 -2.16 1.33
CA ALA A 37 6.80 -1.00 0.49
C ALA A 37 6.68 -1.39 -0.99
N GLY A 38 7.53 -2.30 -1.49
CA GLY A 38 7.40 -2.84 -2.84
C GLY A 38 6.06 -3.54 -3.06
N PHE A 39 5.66 -4.42 -2.14
CA PHE A 39 4.36 -5.10 -2.23
C PHE A 39 3.18 -4.15 -2.10
N SER A 40 3.25 -3.15 -1.23
CA SER A 40 2.16 -2.19 -1.04
C SER A 40 1.92 -1.35 -2.28
N VAL A 41 2.98 -0.88 -2.96
CA VAL A 41 2.86 -0.12 -4.22
C VAL A 41 2.16 -0.95 -5.29
N ILE A 42 2.59 -2.20 -5.49
CA ILE A 42 1.99 -3.09 -6.47
C ILE A 42 0.52 -3.35 -6.12
N ALA A 43 0.24 -3.66 -4.86
CA ALA A 43 -1.13 -3.87 -4.38
C ALA A 43 -2.01 -2.62 -4.62
N SER A 44 -1.52 -1.42 -4.34
CA SER A 44 -2.26 -0.17 -4.59
C SER A 44 -2.58 0.00 -6.06
N VAL A 45 -1.64 -0.27 -6.96
CA VAL A 45 -1.87 -0.18 -8.41
C VAL A 45 -2.95 -1.19 -8.86
N LEU A 46 -2.86 -2.44 -8.41
CA LEU A 46 -3.87 -3.46 -8.68
C LEU A 46 -5.26 -3.06 -8.16
N PHE A 47 -5.34 -2.45 -6.98
CA PHE A 47 -6.60 -1.97 -6.42
C PHE A 47 -7.21 -0.81 -7.22
N VAL A 48 -6.39 0.10 -7.76
CA VAL A 48 -6.87 1.17 -8.65
C VAL A 48 -7.48 0.55 -9.91
N PHE A 49 -6.83 -0.43 -10.52
CA PHE A 49 -7.38 -1.14 -11.68
C PHE A 49 -8.66 -1.89 -11.35
N ALA A 50 -8.70 -2.61 -10.22
CA ALA A 50 -9.89 -3.33 -9.78
C ALA A 50 -11.08 -2.37 -9.58
N ALA A 51 -10.88 -1.25 -8.88
CA ALA A 51 -11.90 -0.25 -8.66
C ALA A 51 -12.39 0.38 -9.98
N GLY A 52 -11.46 0.69 -10.90
CA GLY A 52 -11.80 1.22 -12.23
C GLY A 52 -12.65 0.25 -13.05
N PHE A 53 -12.24 -1.02 -13.14
CA PHE A 53 -13.00 -2.04 -13.86
C PHE A 53 -14.37 -2.30 -13.24
N LEU A 54 -14.43 -2.37 -11.91
CA LEU A 54 -15.68 -2.59 -11.18
C LEU A 54 -16.64 -1.40 -11.37
N GLY A 55 -16.12 -0.18 -11.39
CA GLY A 55 -16.88 1.02 -11.72
C GLY A 55 -17.47 0.96 -13.13
N VAL A 56 -16.64 0.70 -14.14
CA VAL A 56 -17.12 0.59 -15.54
C VAL A 56 -18.13 -0.54 -15.71
N ALA A 57 -17.90 -1.70 -15.10
CA ALA A 57 -18.81 -2.83 -15.15
C ALA A 57 -20.15 -2.49 -14.47
N GLY A 58 -20.10 -1.87 -13.29
CA GLY A 58 -21.29 -1.45 -12.54
C GLY A 58 -22.12 -0.42 -13.33
N THR A 59 -21.48 0.61 -13.89
CA THR A 59 -22.18 1.61 -14.71
C THR A 59 -22.76 1.01 -15.98
N ARG A 60 -22.05 0.11 -16.67
CA ARG A 60 -22.59 -0.60 -17.85
C ARG A 60 -23.77 -1.49 -17.51
N TRP A 61 -23.70 -2.20 -16.40
CA TRP A 61 -24.81 -3.01 -15.91
C TRP A 61 -26.03 -2.15 -15.59
N LEU A 62 -25.82 -1.02 -14.91
CA LEU A 62 -26.88 -0.08 -14.57
C LEU A 62 -27.55 0.51 -15.83
N LEU A 63 -26.75 0.91 -16.82
CA LEU A 63 -27.27 1.47 -18.08
C LEU A 63 -28.10 0.44 -18.87
N ARG A 64 -27.75 -0.85 -18.82
CA ARG A 64 -28.56 -1.91 -19.45
C ARG A 64 -29.90 -2.14 -18.78
N ALA A 65 -30.03 -1.80 -17.50
CA ALA A 65 -31.30 -1.90 -16.79
C ALA A 65 -32.23 -0.71 -17.05
N MET A 66 -31.72 0.36 -17.69
CA MET A 66 -32.51 1.55 -17.99
C MET A 66 -33.20 1.46 -19.35
N PRO A 67 -34.35 2.16 -19.52
CA PRO A 67 -35.01 2.27 -20.81
C PRO A 67 -34.15 2.97 -21.87
N ASP A 68 -34.35 2.61 -23.13
CA ASP A 68 -33.67 3.26 -24.25
C ASP A 68 -34.06 4.74 -24.36
N GLY A 69 -33.05 5.61 -24.41
CA GLY A 69 -33.25 7.05 -24.57
C GLY A 69 -32.09 7.88 -24.03
N ASN A 70 -31.75 8.97 -24.72
CA ASN A 70 -30.61 9.81 -24.37
C ASN A 70 -30.69 10.37 -22.93
N ILE A 71 -31.91 10.74 -22.49
CA ILE A 71 -32.16 11.28 -21.15
C ILE A 71 -31.88 10.23 -20.07
N TRP A 72 -32.34 8.99 -20.28
CA TRP A 72 -32.14 7.89 -19.34
C TRP A 72 -30.67 7.50 -19.20
N SER A 73 -29.92 7.50 -20.31
CA SER A 73 -28.48 7.26 -20.27
C SER A 73 -27.74 8.30 -19.41
N GLY A 74 -28.11 9.58 -19.54
CA GLY A 74 -27.58 10.67 -18.71
C GLY A 74 -27.83 10.45 -17.21
N PHE A 75 -29.06 10.10 -16.84
CA PHE A 75 -29.41 9.75 -15.45
C PHE A 75 -28.63 8.53 -14.95
N GLY A 76 -28.42 7.51 -15.78
CA GLY A 76 -27.61 6.35 -15.44
C GLY A 76 -26.17 6.68 -15.11
N TYR A 77 -25.55 7.61 -15.84
CA TYR A 77 -24.21 8.10 -15.50
C TYR A 77 -24.18 8.88 -14.16
N VAL A 78 -25.19 9.70 -13.88
CA VAL A 78 -25.29 10.44 -12.60
C VAL A 78 -25.48 9.48 -11.42
N ILE A 79 -26.36 8.49 -11.54
CA ILE A 79 -26.57 7.49 -10.50
C ILE A 79 -25.31 6.63 -10.33
N GLY A 80 -24.68 6.23 -11.44
CA GLY A 80 -23.43 5.48 -11.43
C GLY A 80 -22.28 6.22 -10.74
N SER A 81 -22.14 7.52 -10.98
CA SER A 81 -21.11 8.34 -10.34
C SER A 81 -21.37 8.54 -8.84
N ILE A 82 -22.63 8.78 -8.44
CA ILE A 82 -23.02 8.84 -7.03
C ILE A 82 -22.75 7.50 -6.33
N GLY A 83 -23.10 6.38 -6.97
CA GLY A 83 -22.83 5.04 -6.44
C GLY A 83 -21.35 4.76 -6.25
N LEU A 84 -20.51 5.18 -7.21
CA LEU A 84 -19.05 5.07 -7.12
C LEU A 84 -18.47 5.92 -5.98
N LEU A 85 -18.92 7.17 -5.84
CA LEU A 85 -18.51 8.05 -4.75
C LEU A 85 -18.94 7.49 -3.39
N GLY A 86 -20.15 6.94 -3.29
CA GLY A 86 -20.65 6.27 -2.09
C GLY A 86 -19.81 5.05 -1.72
N ALA A 87 -19.46 4.20 -2.69
CA ALA A 87 -18.62 3.04 -2.47
C ALA A 87 -17.20 3.44 -2.02
N MET A 88 -16.59 4.44 -2.66
CA MET A 88 -15.31 5.01 -2.22
C MET A 88 -15.39 5.55 -0.79
N GLY A 89 -16.44 6.31 -0.47
CA GLY A 89 -16.67 6.84 0.87
C GLY A 89 -16.83 5.74 1.92
N LEU A 90 -17.54 4.67 1.60
CA LEU A 90 -17.72 3.51 2.48
C LEU A 90 -16.38 2.80 2.76
N VAL A 91 -15.59 2.58 1.71
CA VAL A 91 -14.26 1.96 1.84
C VAL A 91 -13.34 2.84 2.69
N MET A 92 -13.32 4.15 2.44
CA MET A 92 -12.53 5.11 3.21
C MET A 92 -12.95 5.16 4.68
N TRP A 93 -14.26 5.16 4.94
CA TRP A 93 -14.80 5.09 6.30
C TRP A 93 -14.36 3.82 7.02
N ARG A 94 -14.41 2.67 6.32
CA ARG A 94 -13.96 1.39 6.89
C ARG A 94 -12.46 1.34 7.14
N ALA A 95 -11.65 2.00 6.30
CA ALA A 95 -10.21 2.09 6.47
C ALA A 95 -9.80 3.00 7.64
N THR A 96 -10.63 3.98 8.00
CA THR A 96 -10.34 4.97 9.06
C THR A 96 -10.85 4.53 10.44
N ARG A 97 -11.65 3.46 10.52
CA ARG A 97 -12.30 2.97 11.75
C ARG A 97 -11.84 1.57 12.13
#